data_AF-A0A1H1KQ51-F1
#
_entry.id   AF-A0A1H1KQ51-F1
#
_cell.length_a   1.000
_cell.length_b   1.000
_cell.length_c   1.000
_cell.angle_alpha   90.00
_cell.angle_beta   90.00
_cell.angle_gamma   90.00
#
_symmetry.space_group_name_H-M   'P 1'
#
loop_
_entity.id
_entity.type
_entity.pdbx_description
1 polymer ?
#
loop_
_entity_poly.entity_id
_entity_poly.type
_entity_poly.pdbx_seq_one_letter_code
_entity_poly.pdbx_strand_id
1 'polypeptide(L)'
;MIFLGAYDPDQVRLLAAALDAAWCELKADDCGPMSEAKKSKLIAALTKNLLAAAGSGQRDPGKLKLLALSGVARHFVASSLLQE
;
A
#
# COMPACT_ATOMS: atom_id res chain seq x y z
N MET A 1 -8.89 14.46 -21.00
CA MET A 1 -9.59 13.18 -21.21
C MET A 1 -9.43 12.38 -19.93
N ILE A 2 -10.48 12.29 -19.12
CA ILE A 2 -10.41 11.72 -17.76
C ILE A 2 -10.59 10.21 -17.93
N PHE A 3 -9.54 9.42 -17.66
CA PHE A 3 -9.65 7.96 -17.60
C PHE A 3 -10.50 7.60 -16.37
N LEU A 4 -11.82 7.62 -16.51
CA LEU A 4 -12.76 6.88 -15.67
C LEU A 4 -12.81 5.43 -16.20
N GLY A 5 -11.65 4.77 -16.22
CA GLY A 5 -11.57 3.37 -16.61
C GLY A 5 -11.80 2.51 -15.38
N ALA A 6 -12.91 1.78 -15.34
CA ALA A 6 -13.07 0.68 -14.41
C ALA A 6 -11.81 -0.20 -14.46
N TYR A 7 -11.24 -0.53 -13.30
CA TYR A 7 -10.12 -1.47 -13.25
C TYR A 7 -10.56 -2.78 -13.92
N ASP A 8 -9.88 -3.17 -15.00
CA ASP A 8 -10.09 -4.48 -15.59
C ASP A 8 -9.67 -5.59 -14.61
N PRO A 9 -10.22 -6.80 -14.73
CA PRO A 9 -9.93 -7.89 -13.79
C PRO A 9 -8.45 -8.23 -13.69
N ASP A 10 -7.67 -8.02 -14.75
CA ASP A 10 -6.22 -8.21 -14.74
C ASP A 10 -5.51 -7.13 -13.91
N GLN A 11 -5.92 -5.87 -14.03
CA GLN A 11 -5.47 -4.79 -13.15
C GLN A 11 -5.85 -5.06 -11.69
N VAL A 12 -7.06 -5.54 -11.40
CA VAL A 12 -7.45 -5.88 -10.02
C VAL A 12 -6.58 -7.01 -9.47
N ARG A 13 -6.29 -8.04 -10.27
CA ARG A 13 -5.39 -9.15 -9.89
C ARG A 13 -3.97 -8.67 -9.63
N LEU A 14 -3.45 -7.79 -10.48
CA LEU A 14 -2.14 -7.16 -10.32
C LEU A 14 -2.06 -6.37 -9.01
N LEU A 15 -3.09 -5.54 -8.74
CA LEU A 15 -3.16 -4.74 -7.52
C LEU A 15 -3.27 -5.61 -6.27
N ALA A 16 -4.08 -6.66 -6.32
CA ALA A 16 -4.20 -7.62 -5.21
C ALA A 16 -2.87 -8.33 -4.93
N ALA A 17 -2.15 -8.77 -5.97
CA ALA A 17 -0.84 -9.41 -5.80
C ALA A 17 0.21 -8.45 -5.24
N ALA A 18 0.24 -7.20 -5.71
CA ALA A 18 1.15 -6.18 -5.20
C ALA A 18 0.84 -5.79 -3.75
N LEU A 19 -0.44 -5.73 -3.38
CA LEU A 19 -0.88 -5.49 -2.00
C LEU A 19 -0.47 -6.64 -1.06
N ASP A 20 -0.68 -7.90 -1.47
CA ASP A 20 -0.32 -9.08 -0.68
C ASP A 20 1.19 -9.16 -0.45
N ALA A 21 1.99 -8.92 -1.49
CA ALA A 21 3.45 -8.87 -1.39
C ALA A 21 3.93 -7.75 -0.46
N ALA A 22 3.36 -6.54 -0.59
CA ALA A 22 3.70 -5.42 0.30
C ALA A 22 3.29 -5.70 1.76
N TRP A 23 2.14 -6.34 1.96
CA TRP A 23 1.67 -6.71 3.29
C TRP A 23 2.56 -7.78 3.94
N CYS A 24 3.02 -8.77 3.18
CA CYS A 24 3.94 -9.80 3.69
C CYS A 24 5.28 -9.20 4.13
N GLU A 25 5.85 -8.28 3.35
CA GLU A 25 7.08 -7.56 3.75
C GLU A 25 6.87 -6.72 5.01
N LEU A 26 5.77 -5.98 5.10
CA LEU A 26 5.45 -5.17 6.26
C LEU A 26 5.25 -6.01 7.53
N LYS A 27 4.62 -7.18 7.39
CA LYS A 27 4.42 -8.13 8.49
C LYS A 27 5.74 -8.79 8.91
N ALA A 28 6.65 -9.03 7.98
CA ALA A 28 7.98 -9.55 8.28
C ALA A 28 8.84 -8.53 9.06
N ASP A 29 8.62 -7.23 8.83
CA ASP A 29 9.30 -6.14 9.53
C ASP A 29 8.70 -5.86 10.92
N ASP A 30 7.39 -6.05 11.11
CA ASP A 30 6.71 -5.85 12.39
C ASP A 30 6.99 -7.03 13.35
N CYS A 31 7.95 -6.85 14.25
CA CYS A 31 8.43 -7.90 15.15
C CYS A 31 7.54 -8.12 16.41
N GLY A 32 6.21 -7.96 16.30
CA GLY A 32 5.32 -8.06 17.46
C GLY A 32 3.82 -8.22 17.15
N PRO A 33 2.98 -8.44 18.20
CA PRO A 33 1.54 -8.57 18.04
C PRO A 33 0.94 -7.24 17.56
N MET A 34 0.40 -7.26 16.35
CA MET A 34 -0.23 -6.10 15.74
C MET A 34 -1.69 -5.99 16.19
N SER A 35 -2.06 -4.86 16.81
CA SER A 35 -3.48 -4.57 17.09
C SER A 35 -4.29 -4.52 15.79
N GLU A 36 -5.53 -5.00 15.81
CA GLU A 36 -6.45 -4.94 14.66
C GLU A 36 -6.65 -3.49 14.17
N ALA A 37 -6.57 -2.49 15.05
CA ALA A 37 -6.60 -1.08 14.66
C ALA A 37 -5.36 -0.66 13.85
N LYS A 38 -4.17 -1.11 14.28
CA LYS A 38 -2.91 -0.87 13.56
C LYS A 38 -2.94 -1.58 12.19
N LYS A 39 -3.51 -2.80 12.14
CA LYS A 39 -3.71 -3.60 10.92
C LYS A 39 -4.59 -2.92 9.91
N SER A 40 -5.79 -2.50 10.31
CA SER A 40 -6.67 -1.72 9.44
C SER A 40 -6.00 -0.45 8.94
N LYS A 41 -5.24 0.27 9.78
CA LYS A 41 -4.54 1.50 9.38
C LYS A 41 -3.44 1.23 8.34
N LEU A 42 -2.65 0.16 8.50
CA LEU A 42 -1.60 -0.21 7.55
C LEU A 42 -2.18 -0.71 6.22
N ILE A 43 -3.23 -1.54 6.25
CA ILE A 43 -3.91 -2.01 5.03
C ILE A 43 -4.56 -0.84 4.28
N ALA A 44 -5.19 0.10 4.99
CA ALA A 44 -5.77 1.29 4.38
C ALA A 44 -4.69 2.18 3.74
N ALA A 45 -3.55 2.36 4.41
CA ALA A 45 -2.43 3.11 3.87
C ALA A 45 -1.83 2.44 2.61
N LEU A 46 -1.59 1.12 2.65
CA LEU A 46 -1.11 0.35 1.50
C LEU A 46 -2.06 0.48 0.31
N THR A 47 -3.35 0.23 0.53
CA THR A 47 -4.39 0.27 -0.52
C THR A 47 -4.48 1.66 -1.14
N LYS A 48 -4.46 2.72 -0.32
CA LYS A 48 -4.51 4.11 -0.80
C LYS A 48 -3.32 4.45 -1.70
N ASN A 49 -2.11 4.08 -1.29
CA ASN A 49 -0.89 4.35 -2.05
C ASN A 49 -0.84 3.53 -3.34
N LEU A 50 -1.30 2.29 -3.29
CA LEU A 50 -1.39 1.41 -4.44
C LEU A 50 -2.35 1.94 -5.50
N LEU A 51 -3.55 2.39 -5.09
CA LEU A 51 -4.53 3.00 -6.00
C LEU A 51 -4.02 4.33 -6.57
N ALA A 52 -3.31 5.13 -5.79
CA ALA A 52 -2.69 6.36 -6.27
C ALA A 52 -1.60 6.07 -7.32
N ALA A 53 -0.76 5.05 -7.08
CA ALA A 53 0.25 4.60 -8.03
C ALA A 53 -0.39 4.06 -9.33
N ALA A 54 -1.43 3.23 -9.21
CA ALA A 54 -2.18 2.73 -10.36
C ALA A 54 -2.85 3.87 -11.16
N GLY A 55 -3.45 4.84 -10.47
CA GLY A 55 -4.04 6.05 -11.06
C GLY A 55 -3.02 6.94 -11.78
N SER A 56 -1.74 6.87 -11.42
CA SER A 56 -0.65 7.55 -12.15
C SER A 56 -0.21 6.83 -13.43
N GLY A 57 -0.83 5.67 -13.76
CA GLY A 57 -0.47 4.84 -14.90
C GLY A 57 0.61 3.80 -14.61
N GLN A 58 1.01 3.61 -13.34
CA GLN A 58 1.96 2.57 -12.98
C GLN A 58 1.31 1.18 -13.12
N ARG A 59 1.96 0.31 -13.87
CA ARG A 59 1.51 -1.07 -14.10
C ARG A 59 2.57 -2.12 -13.73
N ASP A 60 3.78 -1.67 -13.42
CA ASP A 60 4.84 -2.58 -12.97
C ASP A 60 4.58 -3.05 -11.54
N PRO A 61 4.47 -4.37 -11.27
CA PRO A 61 4.12 -4.89 -9.96
C PRO A 61 5.19 -4.58 -8.91
N GLY A 62 6.48 -4.56 -9.29
CA GLY A 62 7.58 -4.22 -8.39
C GLY A 62 7.52 -2.75 -7.93
N LYS A 63 7.24 -1.83 -8.86
CA LYS A 63 7.07 -0.41 -8.57
C LYS A 63 5.78 -0.14 -7.81
N LEU A 64 4.68 -0.83 -8.11
CA LEU A 64 3.43 -0.72 -7.34
C LEU A 64 3.66 -1.11 -5.88
N LYS A 65 4.35 -2.23 -5.63
CA LYS A 65 4.75 -2.66 -4.28
C LYS A 65 5.62 -1.60 -3.58
N LEU A 66 6.67 -1.11 -4.25
CA LEU A 66 7.58 -0.12 -3.69
C LEU A 66 6.88 1.19 -3.35
N LEU A 67 6.00 1.66 -4.24
CA LEU A 67 5.20 2.87 -4.02
C LEU A 67 4.20 2.68 -2.87
N ALA A 68 3.56 1.51 -2.79
CA ALA A 68 2.67 1.18 -1.68
C ALA A 68 3.39 1.23 -0.32
N LEU A 69 4.56 0.60 -0.23
CA LEU A 69 5.42 0.58 0.96
C LEU A 69 5.97 1.96 1.32
N SER A 70 6.41 2.74 0.32
CA SER A 70 7.00 4.08 0.55
C SER A 70 6.05 5.04 1.26
N GLY A 71 4.75 4.97 0.96
CA GLY A 71 3.77 5.81 1.65
C GLY A 71 3.38 5.28 3.03
N VAL A 72 3.60 3.98 3.32
CA VAL A 72 3.44 3.42 4.68
C VAL A 72 4.60 3.83 5.58
N ALA A 73 5.84 3.77 5.08
CA ALA A 73 7.03 4.23 5.81
C ALA A 73 6.90 5.71 6.23
N ARG A 74 6.35 6.55 5.34
CA ARG A 74 6.06 7.97 5.65
C ARG A 74 5.01 8.14 6.77
N HIS A 75 4.02 7.25 6.84
CA HIS A 75 3.01 7.27 7.90
C HIS A 75 3.56 6.83 9.25
N PHE A 76 4.55 5.92 9.27
CA PHE A 76 5.20 5.49 10.49
C PHE A 76 6.10 6.60 11.05
N VAL A 77 6.95 7.20 10.20
CA VAL A 77 7.84 8.31 10.59
C VAL A 77 7.05 9.54 11.07
N ALA A 78 5.96 9.91 10.38
CA ALA A 78 5.13 11.03 10.80
C ALA A 78 4.34 10.76 12.10
N SER A 79 3.99 9.49 12.37
CA SER A 79 3.32 9.14 13.64
C SER A 79 4.30 9.11 14.82
N SER A 80 5.58 8.84 14.58
CA SER A 80 6.64 8.89 15.59
C SER A 80 7.11 10.31 15.94
N LEU A 81 7.01 11.26 15.00
CA LEU A 81 7.40 12.68 15.22
C LEU A 81 6.31 13.55 15.87
N LEU A 82 5.10 13.02 16.07
CA LEU A 82 3.99 13.71 16.75
C LEU A 82 3.80 13.25 18.22
N GLN A 83 4.75 12.49 18.77
CA GLN A 83 4.74 11.99 20.14
C GLN A 83 5.82 12.61 21.06
N GLU A 84 6.43 13.73 20.67
CA GLU A 84 7.31 14.52 21.56
C GLU A 84 6.57 15.72 22.18
#